data_AF-A0A9P0LW17-F1
#
_entry.id   AF-A0A9P0LW17-F1
#
_cell.length_a   1.000
_cell.length_b   1.000
_cell.length_c   1.000
_cell.angle_alpha   90.00
_cell.angle_beta   90.00
_cell.angle_gamma   90.00
#
_symmetry.space_group_name_H-M   'P 1'
#
loop_
_entity.id
_entity.type
_entity.pdbx_description
1 polymer ?
#
loop_
_entity_poly.entity_id
_entity_poly.type
_entity_poly.pdbx_seq_one_letter_code
_entity_poly.pdbx_strand_id
1 'polypeptide(L)'
;MFEDLVKYCVCGSRRSSADYSSMHTRWGSFRADIDSKLGAVPYRLGRGSDIEAAVESLSRDLTAAYEENCPLRKVQGKGKATFWTKDLEDRKRAVHKLLSRVKHRRGSPLWEEYKKALQEYKKEIRRASRESWRHFCQSINDIPATARIHRVLCKDIKQDWGSLHDPSGGNTTSEEDTLRLLMIRTFPVPQ
;
A
#
# COMPACT_ATOMS: atom_id res chain seq x y z
N MET A 1 -11.40 -13.31 11.78
CA MET A 1 -11.59 -11.84 11.70
C MET A 1 -10.61 -11.00 12.54
N PHE A 2 -10.25 -11.33 13.78
CA PHE A 2 -9.21 -10.57 14.52
C PHE A 2 -7.80 -11.19 14.47
N GLU A 3 -7.66 -12.47 14.11
CA GLU A 3 -6.34 -13.12 14.03
C GLU A 3 -5.56 -12.76 12.75
N ASP A 4 -6.25 -12.32 11.70
CA ASP A 4 -5.62 -11.96 10.42
C ASP A 4 -4.92 -10.58 10.47
N LEU A 5 -5.30 -9.72 11.43
CA LEU A 5 -4.65 -8.42 11.61
C LEU A 5 -3.32 -8.50 12.38
N VAL A 6 -3.06 -9.61 13.10
CA VAL A 6 -1.82 -9.80 13.87
C VAL A 6 -0.66 -10.27 12.96
N LYS A 7 -0.97 -10.83 11.79
CA LYS A 7 0.03 -11.34 10.83
C LYS A 7 0.80 -10.26 10.07
N TYR A 8 0.37 -9.00 10.12
CA TYR A 8 0.98 -7.92 9.32
C TYR A 8 2.14 -7.16 10.00
N CYS A 9 2.77 -7.74 11.02
CA CYS A 9 3.92 -7.13 11.70
C CYS A 9 5.15 -8.06 11.73
N VAL A 10 5.43 -8.72 10.61
CA VAL A 10 6.69 -9.46 10.39
C VAL A 10 7.26 -9.02 9.05
N CYS A 11 8.59 -8.84 9.03
CA CYS A 11 9.42 -8.33 7.94
C CYS A 11 9.39 -6.80 7.75
N GLY A 12 10.12 -6.12 8.65
CA GLY A 12 10.82 -4.90 8.27
C GLY A 12 11.82 -5.21 7.17
N SER A 13 11.39 -5.07 5.91
CA SER A 13 12.32 -4.93 4.80
C SER A 13 12.67 -3.46 4.68
N ARG A 14 13.95 -3.17 4.92
CA ARG A 14 14.59 -1.87 4.77
C ARG A 14 14.61 -1.53 3.28
N ARG A 15 13.51 -1.01 2.73
CA ARG A 15 13.50 -0.41 1.39
C ARG A 15 14.20 0.95 1.45
N SER A 16 15.24 1.10 0.63
CA SER A 16 15.92 2.38 0.31
C SER A 16 14.86 3.43 -0.05
N SER A 17 14.59 4.43 0.80
CA SER A 17 15.25 5.73 1.06
C SER A 17 14.60 6.92 0.33
N ALA A 18 14.18 6.81 -0.93
CA ALA A 18 13.32 7.79 -1.59
C ALA A 18 12.88 7.24 -2.96
N ASP A 19 11.59 7.30 -3.26
CA ASP A 19 11.05 6.91 -4.57
C ASP A 19 10.32 8.10 -5.21
N TYR A 20 10.44 8.25 -6.53
CA TYR A 20 9.65 9.20 -7.30
C TYR A 20 8.20 8.70 -7.41
N SER A 21 7.23 9.56 -7.09
CA SER A 21 5.81 9.24 -7.18
C SER A 21 5.14 10.09 -8.26
N SER A 22 4.76 9.48 -9.38
CA SER A 22 4.08 10.13 -10.52
C SER A 22 2.76 10.82 -10.14
N MET A 23 2.17 10.44 -9.01
CA MET A 23 0.91 10.98 -8.51
C MET A 23 1.05 12.37 -7.87
N HIS A 24 2.28 12.77 -7.52
CA HIS A 24 2.58 14.04 -6.85
C HIS A 24 3.40 14.99 -7.71
N THR A 25 3.62 14.64 -8.97
CA THR A 25 4.28 15.48 -9.97
C THR A 25 3.49 16.77 -10.16
N ARG A 26 4.17 17.92 -10.12
CA ARG A 26 3.55 19.21 -10.46
C ARG A 26 3.40 19.32 -11.97
N TRP A 27 2.36 18.70 -12.52
CA TRP A 27 2.13 18.64 -13.96
C TRP A 27 2.04 20.01 -14.64
N GLY A 28 1.54 21.05 -13.95
CA GLY A 28 1.49 22.41 -14.49
C GLY A 28 2.88 23.03 -14.70
N SER A 29 3.76 22.91 -13.72
CA SER A 29 5.15 23.39 -13.78
C SER A 29 5.97 22.55 -14.77
N PHE A 30 5.77 21.23 -14.79
CA PHE A 30 6.39 20.33 -15.75
C PHE A 30 6.05 20.68 -17.21
N ARG A 31 4.78 21.00 -17.49
CA ARG A 31 4.36 21.44 -18.83
C ARG A 31 4.99 22.78 -19.20
N ALA A 32 5.02 23.74 -18.28
CA ALA A 32 5.66 25.04 -18.52
C ALA A 32 7.17 24.91 -18.80
N ASP A 33 7.88 24.05 -18.07
CA ASP A 33 9.31 23.77 -18.29
C ASP A 33 9.55 23.10 -19.65
N ILE A 34 8.69 22.15 -20.03
CA ILE A 34 8.78 21.48 -21.33
C ILE A 34 8.51 22.47 -22.46
N ASP A 35 7.48 23.28 -22.35
CA ASP A 35 7.14 24.29 -23.37
C ASP A 35 8.27 25.32 -23.51
N SER A 36 8.89 25.73 -22.40
CA SER A 36 10.06 26.61 -22.42
C SER A 36 11.29 25.94 -23.07
N LYS A 37 11.53 24.64 -22.81
CA LYS A 37 12.67 23.91 -23.36
C LYS A 37 12.46 23.56 -24.84
N LEU A 38 11.26 23.17 -25.25
CA LEU A 38 10.89 22.90 -26.64
C LEU A 38 10.87 24.17 -27.50
N GLY A 39 10.41 25.30 -26.94
CA GLY A 39 10.41 26.59 -27.65
C GLY A 39 11.82 27.16 -27.90
N ALA A 40 12.81 26.76 -27.11
CA ALA A 40 14.19 27.24 -27.21
C ALA A 40 15.08 26.44 -28.17
N VAL A 41 14.73 25.19 -28.47
CA VAL A 41 15.60 24.27 -29.22
C VAL A 41 14.98 23.96 -30.59
N PRO A 42 15.53 24.48 -31.70
CA PRO A 42 15.12 24.06 -33.02
C PRO A 42 15.71 22.67 -33.28
N TYR A 43 14.94 21.61 -33.03
CA TYR A 43 15.29 20.25 -33.43
C TYR A 43 15.34 20.19 -34.96
N ARG A 44 16.49 20.53 -35.56
CA ARG A 44 16.68 20.50 -37.01
C ARG A 44 16.80 19.05 -37.45
N LEU A 45 15.76 18.54 -38.11
CA LEU A 45 15.70 17.18 -38.62
C LEU A 45 16.14 17.17 -40.09
N GLY A 46 17.42 16.90 -40.34
CA GLY A 46 17.99 16.84 -41.69
C GLY A 46 18.48 15.45 -42.12
N ARG A 47 18.95 14.60 -41.19
CA ARG A 47 19.47 13.25 -41.44
C ARG A 47 19.14 12.28 -40.28
N GLY A 48 19.26 10.97 -40.53
CA GLY A 48 18.99 9.92 -39.51
C GLY A 48 19.80 10.06 -38.22
N SER A 49 21.06 10.48 -38.30
CA SER A 49 21.90 10.80 -37.13
C SER A 49 21.42 12.03 -36.34
N ASP A 50 20.76 12.99 -37.01
CA ASP A 50 20.19 14.15 -36.35
C ASP A 50 18.91 13.78 -35.57
N ILE A 51 18.21 12.71 -35.99
CA ILE A 51 17.02 12.20 -35.29
C ILE A 51 17.42 11.57 -33.97
N GLU A 52 18.43 10.69 -33.97
CA GLU A 52 18.90 10.04 -32.74
C GLU A 52 19.43 11.06 -31.73
N ALA A 53 20.23 12.04 -32.19
CA ALA A 53 20.71 13.12 -31.35
C ALA A 53 19.58 14.02 -30.81
N ALA A 54 18.55 14.29 -31.63
CA ALA A 54 17.37 15.03 -31.20
C ALA A 54 16.55 14.26 -30.15
N VAL A 55 16.38 12.95 -30.32
CA VAL A 55 15.68 12.08 -29.36
C VAL A 55 16.43 12.01 -28.04
N GLU A 56 17.77 11.89 -28.09
CA GLU A 56 18.60 11.87 -26.88
C GLU A 56 18.50 13.20 -26.12
N SER A 57 18.55 14.32 -26.86
CA SER A 57 18.38 15.63 -26.23
C SER A 57 16.99 15.81 -25.62
N LEU A 58 15.94 15.47 -26.35
CA LEU A 58 14.58 15.53 -25.84
C LEU A 58 14.38 14.63 -24.62
N SER A 59 14.90 13.42 -24.64
CA SER A 59 14.81 12.47 -23.52
C SER A 59 15.52 12.99 -22.27
N ARG A 60 16.70 13.61 -22.45
CA ARG A 60 17.44 14.26 -21.37
C ARG A 60 16.66 15.45 -20.80
N ASP A 61 16.13 16.31 -21.66
CA ASP A 61 15.39 17.51 -21.23
C ASP A 61 14.08 17.13 -20.52
N LEU A 62 13.39 16.09 -21.01
CA LEU A 62 12.20 15.51 -20.39
C LEU A 62 12.51 14.91 -19.02
N THR A 63 13.59 14.14 -18.92
CA THR A 63 14.03 13.52 -17.65
C THR A 63 14.41 14.59 -16.64
N ALA A 64 15.16 15.61 -17.04
CA ALA A 64 15.54 16.72 -16.19
C ALA A 64 14.32 17.51 -15.70
N ALA A 65 13.37 17.84 -16.60
CA ALA A 65 12.13 18.51 -16.23
C ALA A 65 11.29 17.64 -15.27
N TYR A 66 11.29 16.32 -15.48
CA TYR A 66 10.56 15.39 -14.62
C TYR A 66 11.17 15.34 -13.22
N GLU A 67 12.50 15.21 -13.10
CA GLU A 67 13.21 15.17 -11.82
C GLU A 67 13.06 16.48 -11.03
N GLU A 68 13.11 17.63 -11.72
CA GLU A 68 12.93 18.96 -11.12
C GLU A 68 11.50 19.16 -10.57
N ASN A 69 10.50 18.61 -11.28
CA ASN A 69 9.10 18.73 -10.91
C ASN A 69 8.56 17.57 -10.05
N CYS A 70 9.35 16.51 -9.85
CA CYS A 70 9.03 15.38 -8.99
C CYS A 70 9.92 15.37 -7.73
N PRO A 71 9.48 15.97 -6.62
CA PRO A 71 10.27 15.94 -5.40
C PRO A 71 10.45 14.49 -4.91
N LEU A 72 11.71 14.09 -4.71
CA LEU A 72 12.06 12.83 -4.04
C LEU A 72 11.44 12.81 -2.65
N ARG A 73 10.46 11.93 -2.45
CA ARG A 73 9.82 11.78 -1.14
C ARG A 73 10.39 10.59 -0.42
N LYS A 74 10.82 10.82 0.82
CA LYS A 74 11.06 9.76 1.79
C LYS A 74 9.73 9.06 2.01
N VAL A 75 9.65 7.78 1.66
CA VAL A 75 8.53 6.93 2.05
C VAL A 75 8.49 6.96 3.56
N GLN A 76 7.47 7.61 4.13
CA GLN A 76 7.27 7.57 5.57
C GLN A 76 7.08 6.10 5.95
N GLY A 77 7.99 5.59 6.77
CA GLY A 77 7.87 4.24 7.30
C GLY A 77 6.52 4.08 7.97
N LYS A 78 5.93 2.88 7.89
CA LYS A 78 4.70 2.58 8.62
C LYS A 78 4.94 2.90 10.09
N GLY A 79 4.18 3.86 10.63
CA GLY A 79 4.28 4.25 12.04
C GLY A 79 4.13 3.02 12.93
N LYS A 80 4.77 3.04 14.11
CA LYS A 80 4.54 2.00 15.11
C LYS A 80 3.04 1.93 15.40
N ALA A 81 2.51 0.71 15.50
CA ALA A 81 1.10 0.52 15.80
C ALA A 81 0.72 1.27 17.09
N THR A 82 -0.36 2.05 17.05
CA THR A 82 -0.78 2.96 18.13
C THR A 82 -1.03 2.24 19.45
N PHE A 83 -1.39 0.96 19.40
CA PHE A 83 -1.66 0.14 20.59
C PHE A 83 -0.40 -0.47 21.23
N TRP A 84 0.78 -0.28 20.62
CA TRP A 84 2.01 -0.91 21.09
C TRP A 84 2.62 -0.13 22.25
N THR A 85 2.44 -0.62 23.47
CA THR A 85 2.93 0.01 24.70
C THR A 85 4.25 -0.59 25.18
N LYS A 86 4.97 0.15 26.03
CA LYS A 86 6.20 -0.35 26.69
C LYS A 86 5.95 -1.63 27.50
N ASP A 87 4.78 -1.75 28.15
CA ASP A 87 4.40 -2.95 28.90
C ASP A 87 4.29 -4.20 28.00
N LEU A 88 3.74 -4.06 26.78
CA LEU A 88 3.72 -5.15 25.80
C LEU A 88 5.14 -5.54 25.35
N GLU A 89 6.02 -4.57 25.15
CA GLU A 89 7.43 -4.81 24.83
C GLU A 89 8.16 -5.56 25.96
N ASP A 90 7.87 -5.22 27.21
CA ASP A 90 8.44 -5.86 28.40
C ASP A 90 7.93 -7.31 28.54
N ARG A 91 6.63 -7.53 28.36
CA ARG A 91 6.02 -8.88 28.36
C ARG A 91 6.56 -9.73 27.22
N LYS A 92 6.69 -9.19 26.01
CA LYS A 92 7.31 -9.87 24.87
C LYS A 92 8.73 -10.31 25.20
N ARG A 93 9.54 -9.42 25.77
CA ARG A 93 10.92 -9.74 26.20
C ARG A 93 10.94 -10.84 27.26
N ALA A 94 10.04 -10.80 28.24
CA ALA A 94 9.92 -11.83 29.27
C ALA A 94 9.57 -13.20 28.68
N VAL A 95 8.59 -13.26 27.77
CA VAL A 95 8.21 -14.49 27.05
C VAL A 95 9.38 -15.05 26.24
N HIS A 96 10.11 -14.20 25.51
CA HIS A 96 11.27 -14.62 24.72
C HIS A 96 12.42 -15.14 25.60
N LYS A 97 12.64 -14.52 26.78
CA LYS A 97 13.62 -15.01 27.76
C LYS A 97 13.25 -16.39 28.27
N LEU A 98 11.99 -16.61 28.63
CA LEU A 98 11.48 -17.92 29.05
C LEU A 98 11.63 -18.95 27.92
N LEU A 99 11.19 -18.62 26.71
CA LEU A 99 11.34 -19.47 25.52
C LEU A 99 12.80 -19.90 25.31
N SER A 100 13.73 -18.98 25.47
CA SER A 100 15.17 -19.25 25.32
C SER A 100 15.71 -20.22 26.37
N ARG A 101 15.14 -20.22 27.58
CA ARG A 101 15.49 -21.16 28.66
C ARG A 101 14.89 -22.54 28.43
N VAL A 102 13.69 -22.61 27.84
CA VAL A 102 12.96 -23.87 27.71
C VAL A 102 13.15 -24.59 26.37
N LYS A 103 13.59 -23.91 25.30
CA LYS A 103 13.74 -24.49 23.96
C LYS A 103 14.61 -25.75 23.90
N HIS A 104 15.57 -25.90 24.82
CA HIS A 104 16.46 -27.06 24.89
C HIS A 104 16.16 -27.98 26.09
N ARG A 105 15.08 -27.74 26.85
CA ARG A 105 14.71 -28.48 28.06
C ARG A 105 13.25 -28.95 27.94
N ARG A 106 13.01 -29.98 27.12
CA ARG A 106 11.68 -30.60 26.97
C ARG A 106 11.26 -31.26 28.29
N GLY A 107 10.00 -31.06 28.69
CA GLY A 107 9.43 -31.65 29.91
C GLY A 107 9.77 -30.93 31.23
N SER A 108 10.48 -29.80 31.18
CA SER A 108 10.77 -29.00 32.37
C SER A 108 9.49 -28.31 32.90
N PRO A 109 9.30 -28.17 34.23
CA PRO A 109 8.22 -27.37 34.82
C PRO A 109 8.24 -25.90 34.34
N LEU A 110 9.39 -25.42 33.87
CA LEU A 110 9.54 -24.11 33.22
C LEU A 110 8.67 -23.95 31.95
N TRP A 111 8.23 -25.05 31.33
CA TRP A 111 7.33 -25.02 30.16
C TRP A 111 5.95 -24.48 30.51
N GLU A 112 5.46 -24.77 31.72
CA GLU A 112 4.17 -24.26 32.20
C GLU A 112 4.26 -22.77 32.55
N GLU A 113 5.38 -22.32 33.11
CA GLU A 113 5.65 -20.88 33.30
C GLU A 113 5.68 -20.13 31.97
N TYR A 114 6.35 -20.69 30.96
CA TYR A 114 6.36 -20.12 29.61
C TYR A 114 4.96 -20.04 29.01
N LYS A 115 4.16 -21.12 29.08
CA LYS A 115 2.78 -21.13 28.58
C LYS A 115 1.92 -20.06 29.27
N LYS A 116 2.01 -19.95 30.59
CA LYS A 116 1.27 -18.94 31.36
C LYS A 116 1.67 -17.53 30.96
N ALA A 117 2.96 -17.25 30.85
CA ALA A 117 3.46 -15.95 30.40
C ALA A 117 3.02 -15.61 28.95
N LEU A 118 3.02 -16.61 28.06
CA LEU A 118 2.56 -16.46 26.68
C LEU A 118 1.06 -16.18 26.61
N GLN A 119 0.25 -16.89 27.40
CA GLN A 119 -1.20 -16.65 27.47
C GLN A 119 -1.50 -15.24 27.95
N GLU A 120 -0.83 -14.79 29.01
CA GLU A 120 -0.99 -13.43 29.54
C GLU A 120 -0.57 -12.38 28.51
N TYR A 121 0.58 -12.55 27.85
CA TYR A 121 1.01 -11.67 26.77
C TYR A 121 -0.01 -11.59 25.62
N LYS A 122 -0.55 -12.73 25.18
CA LYS A 122 -1.58 -12.77 24.13
C LYS A 122 -2.88 -12.09 24.57
N LYS A 123 -3.29 -12.26 25.83
CA LYS A 123 -4.46 -11.61 26.41
C LYS A 123 -4.27 -10.08 26.40
N GLU A 124 -3.08 -9.62 26.79
CA GLU A 124 -2.74 -8.20 26.81
C GLU A 124 -2.70 -7.57 25.41
N ILE A 125 -2.16 -8.27 24.41
CA ILE A 125 -2.23 -7.81 23.01
C ILE A 125 -3.68 -7.59 22.58
N ARG A 126 -4.56 -8.57 22.86
CA ARG A 126 -5.98 -8.48 22.50
C ARG A 126 -6.69 -7.34 23.25
N ARG A 127 -6.31 -7.08 24.50
CA ARG A 127 -6.84 -5.97 25.29
C ARG A 127 -6.41 -4.62 24.68
N ALA A 128 -5.10 -4.40 24.57
CA ALA A 128 -4.54 -3.15 24.06
C ALA A 128 -4.99 -2.84 22.63
N SER A 129 -5.04 -3.84 21.76
CA SER A 129 -5.53 -3.67 20.38
C SER A 129 -6.99 -3.22 20.35
N ARG A 130 -7.88 -3.85 21.13
CA ARG A 130 -9.29 -3.47 21.22
C ARG A 130 -9.49 -2.09 21.83
N GLU A 131 -8.72 -1.76 22.85
CA GLU A 131 -8.78 -0.46 23.53
C GLU A 131 -8.31 0.66 22.61
N SER A 132 -7.19 0.48 21.90
CA SER A 132 -6.74 1.44 20.89
C SER A 132 -7.75 1.59 19.76
N TRP A 133 -8.40 0.50 19.33
CA TRP A 133 -9.46 0.59 18.31
C TRP A 133 -10.68 1.35 18.83
N ARG A 134 -11.09 1.09 20.07
CA ARG A 134 -12.19 1.82 20.73
C ARG A 134 -11.88 3.31 20.83
N HIS A 135 -10.69 3.67 21.31
CA HIS A 135 -10.25 5.07 21.39
C HIS A 135 -10.18 5.72 20.02
N PHE A 136 -9.66 5.01 19.01
CA PHE A 136 -9.66 5.49 17.63
C PHE A 136 -11.07 5.81 17.15
N CYS A 137 -12.02 4.87 17.28
CA CYS A 137 -13.42 5.11 16.91
C CYS A 137 -14.07 6.27 17.68
N GLN A 138 -13.75 6.43 18.97
CA GLN A 138 -14.25 7.55 19.78
C GLN A 138 -13.65 8.90 19.39
N SER A 139 -12.40 8.92 18.90
CA SER A 139 -11.71 10.15 18.51
C SER A 139 -12.16 10.70 17.14
N ILE A 140 -12.93 9.93 16.38
CA ILE A 140 -13.33 10.29 15.02
C ILE A 140 -14.58 11.16 15.08
N ASN A 141 -14.37 12.45 14.82
CA ASN A 141 -15.44 13.43 14.65
C ASN A 141 -15.65 13.86 13.19
N ASP A 142 -14.78 13.40 12.28
CA ASP A 142 -14.76 13.84 10.88
C ASP A 142 -15.51 12.87 9.96
N ILE A 143 -16.36 13.42 9.10
CA ILE A 143 -17.08 12.72 8.02
C ILE A 143 -16.12 11.94 7.10
N PRO A 144 -15.00 12.51 6.58
CA PRO A 144 -14.09 11.75 5.71
C PRO A 144 -13.40 10.58 6.43
N ALA A 145 -13.14 10.69 7.74
CA ALA A 145 -12.55 9.60 8.50
C ALA A 145 -13.54 8.43 8.70
N THR A 146 -14.80 8.76 9.00
CA THR A 146 -15.90 7.79 9.11
C THR A 146 -16.16 7.09 7.78
N ALA A 147 -16.16 7.82 6.65
CA ALA A 147 -16.33 7.24 5.32
C ALA A 147 -15.22 6.25 4.95
N ARG A 148 -13.97 6.50 5.38
CA ARG A 148 -12.86 5.54 5.19
C ARG A 148 -13.10 4.25 5.98
N ILE A 149 -13.54 4.34 7.24
CA ILE A 149 -13.88 3.16 8.04
C ILE A 149 -15.02 2.40 7.40
N HIS A 150 -16.09 3.09 7.01
CA HIS A 150 -17.23 2.49 6.31
C HIS A 150 -16.77 1.69 5.09
N ARG A 151 -15.91 2.25 4.24
CA ARG A 151 -15.33 1.52 3.09
C ARG A 151 -14.53 0.28 3.48
N VAL A 152 -13.76 0.32 4.58
CA VAL A 152 -12.99 -0.83 5.06
C VAL A 152 -13.92 -1.92 5.61
N LEU A 153 -14.97 -1.54 6.35
CA LEU A 153 -15.95 -2.47 6.89
C LEU A 153 -16.84 -3.08 5.80
N CYS A 154 -17.19 -2.31 4.76
CA CYS A 154 -18.00 -2.77 3.63
C CYS A 154 -17.21 -3.52 2.56
N LYS A 155 -15.86 -3.57 2.65
CA LYS A 155 -15.01 -4.20 1.63
C LYS A 155 -15.20 -5.72 1.52
N ASP A 156 -15.83 -6.35 2.51
CA ASP A 156 -16.18 -7.77 2.50
C ASP A 156 -17.57 -8.07 1.92
N ILE A 157 -18.28 -7.05 1.41
CA ILE A 157 -19.53 -7.25 0.68
C ILE A 157 -19.15 -7.38 -0.78
N LYS A 158 -18.98 -8.64 -1.21
CA LYS A 158 -18.94 -9.17 -2.58
C LYS A 158 -18.56 -8.17 -3.66
N GLN A 159 -17.47 -8.45 -4.35
CA GLN A 159 -17.13 -7.86 -5.64
C GLN A 159 -18.38 -7.91 -6.53
N ASP A 160 -19.09 -6.78 -6.62
CA ASP A 160 -20.39 -6.72 -7.28
C ASP A 160 -20.09 -6.70 -8.78
N TRP A 161 -20.06 -7.89 -9.38
CA TRP A 161 -19.76 -8.05 -10.80
C TRP A 161 -20.85 -7.42 -11.70
N GLY A 162 -21.96 -6.97 -11.12
CA GLY A 162 -23.12 -6.45 -11.85
C GLY A 162 -23.11 -4.98 -12.26
N SER A 163 -21.93 -4.39 -12.52
CA SER A 163 -21.81 -2.99 -12.95
C SER A 163 -21.34 -2.82 -14.40
N LEU A 164 -21.17 -3.90 -15.15
CA LEU A 164 -20.75 -3.80 -16.55
C LEU A 164 -21.99 -3.64 -17.44
N HIS A 165 -22.00 -2.58 -18.24
CA HIS A 165 -23.10 -2.27 -19.14
C HIS A 165 -23.04 -3.18 -20.37
N ASP A 166 -24.08 -3.95 -20.60
CA ASP A 166 -24.25 -4.77 -21.80
C ASP A 166 -24.61 -3.86 -22.99
N PRO A 167 -24.07 -4.09 -24.21
CA PRO A 167 -24.54 -3.44 -25.43
C PRO A 167 -26.06 -3.48 -25.68
N SER A 168 -26.82 -4.36 -25.01
CA SER A 168 -28.29 -4.44 -25.10
C SER A 168 -29.05 -3.41 -24.24
N GLY A 169 -28.34 -2.62 -23.40
CA GLY A 169 -28.95 -1.57 -22.57
C GLY A 169 -29.26 -1.97 -21.12
N GLY A 170 -28.85 -3.18 -20.69
CA GLY A 170 -28.95 -3.64 -19.30
C GLY A 170 -27.60 -3.69 -18.58
N ASN A 171 -27.63 -3.84 -17.25
CA ASN A 171 -26.43 -4.20 -16.47
C ASN A 171 -26.30 -5.72 -16.38
N THR A 172 -25.08 -6.25 -16.36
CA THR A 172 -24.87 -7.66 -16.03
C THR A 172 -25.37 -7.94 -14.61
N THR A 173 -26.04 -9.07 -14.42
CA THR A 173 -26.50 -9.53 -13.10
C THR A 173 -25.72 -10.72 -12.57
N SER A 174 -24.97 -11.41 -13.45
CA SER A 174 -24.19 -12.61 -13.13
C SER A 174 -22.69 -12.39 -13.38
N GLU A 175 -21.86 -13.10 -12.61
CA GLU A 175 -20.40 -13.09 -12.74
C GLU A 175 -19.97 -13.63 -14.12
N GLU A 176 -20.66 -14.66 -14.61
CA GLU A 176 -20.37 -15.30 -15.90
C GLU A 176 -20.62 -14.34 -17.09
N ASP A 177 -21.70 -13.56 -17.03
CA ASP A 177 -22.04 -12.60 -18.09
C ASP A 177 -21.03 -11.45 -18.12
N THR A 178 -20.58 -11.03 -16.93
CA THR A 178 -19.55 -10.00 -16.77
C THR A 178 -18.21 -10.47 -17.33
N LEU A 179 -17.82 -11.72 -17.03
CA LEU A 179 -16.59 -12.33 -17.57
C LEU A 179 -16.66 -12.46 -19.09
N ARG A 180 -17.79 -12.92 -19.65
CA ARG A 180 -17.99 -13.03 -21.10
C ARG A 180 -17.88 -11.68 -21.79
N LEU A 181 -18.54 -10.64 -21.27
CA LEU A 181 -18.45 -9.30 -21.83
C LEU A 181 -17.03 -8.72 -21.75
N LEU A 182 -16.32 -8.95 -20.65
CA LEU A 182 -14.92 -8.56 -20.54
C LEU A 182 -14.06 -9.25 -21.59
N MET A 183 -14.24 -10.56 -21.79
CA MET A 183 -13.51 -11.32 -22.81
C MET A 183 -13.76 -10.77 -24.21
N ILE A 184 -15.02 -10.47 -24.56
CA ILE A 184 -15.39 -9.91 -25.87
C ILE A 184 -14.84 -8.47 -26.05
N ARG A 185 -14.89 -7.64 -25.00
CA ARG A 185 -14.43 -6.23 -25.05
C ARG A 185 -12.91 -6.11 -25.13
N THR A 186 -12.18 -7.00 -24.46
CA THR A 186 -10.72 -6.91 -24.33
C THR A 186 -9.98 -7.61 -25.46
N PHE A 187 -10.58 -8.63 -26.07
CA PHE A 187 -9.98 -9.38 -27.16
C PHE A 187 -10.87 -9.31 -28.41
N PRO A 188 -10.56 -8.43 -29.37
CA PRO A 188 -11.29 -8.42 -30.64
C PRO A 188 -11.08 -9.75 -31.36
N VAL A 189 -12.19 -10.38 -31.77
CA VAL A 189 -12.15 -11.59 -32.60
C VAL A 189 -11.52 -11.20 -33.94
N PRO A 190 -10.43 -11.87 -34.37
CA PRO A 190 -9.83 -11.58 -35.67
C PRO A 190 -10.84 -11.87 -36.78
N GLN A 191 -11.05 -10.90 -37.66
CA GLN A 191 -11.75 -11.07 -38.94
C GLN A 191 -10.79 -11.60 -40.00
#